data_AF-A0A920NXZ4-F1
#
_entry.id   AF-A0A920NXZ4-F1
#
_cell.length_a   1.000
_cell.length_b   1.000
_cell.length_c   1.000
_cell.angle_alpha   90.00
_cell.angle_beta   90.00
_cell.angle_gamma   90.00
#
_symmetry.space_group_name_H-M   'P 1'
#
loop_
_entity.id
_entity.type
_entity.pdbx_description
1 polymer ?
#
loop_
_entity_poly.entity_id
_entity_poly.type
_entity_poly.pdbx_seq_one_letter_code
_entity_poly.pdbx_strand_id
1 'polypeptide(L)' 'MVQLVIAWINEGALYFTKQFKENDYIELGQLGAYGLTFRTDFNGLYSDKIFEIEDDPIMTMYNKEIEKQFLVA' A
#
# COMPACT_ATOMS: atom_id res chain seq x y z
N MET A 1 -11.52 12.14 -6.75
CA MET A 1 -12.07 11.35 -7.87
C MET A 1 -10.92 10.45 -8.33
N VAL A 2 -10.84 9.14 -8.18
CA VAL A 2 -11.67 7.96 -7.80
C VAL A 2 -10.65 7.00 -7.10
N GLN A 3 -10.93 6.22 -6.05
CA GLN A 3 -11.76 5.02 -6.03
C GLN A 3 -12.12 4.61 -4.60
N LEU A 4 -13.35 4.13 -4.49
CA LEU A 4 -14.07 3.70 -3.32
C LEU A 4 -13.79 2.20 -3.08
N VAL A 5 -13.32 1.82 -1.89
CA VAL A 5 -13.28 0.40 -1.48
C VAL A 5 -14.50 0.15 -0.61
N ILE A 6 -15.50 -0.53 -1.17
CA ILE A 6 -16.62 -1.09 -0.43
C ILE A 6 -16.45 -2.61 -0.43
N ALA A 7 -16.39 -3.23 0.75
CA ALA A 7 -16.54 -4.67 0.89
C ALA A 7 -17.88 -4.96 1.55
N TRP A 8 -18.85 -5.44 0.75
CA TRP A 8 -20.11 -6.02 1.23
C TRP A 8 -19.91 -7.53 1.43
N ILE A 9 -20.03 -8.01 2.67
CA ILE A 9 -19.90 -9.44 3.01
C ILE A 9 -21.23 -10.15 2.74
N ASN A 10 -21.66 -10.15 1.48
CA ASN A 10 -22.58 -11.13 0.89
C ASN A 10 -22.49 -10.89 -0.63
N GLU A 11 -21.72 -11.75 -1.30
CA GLU A 11 -21.55 -11.81 -2.77
C GLU A 11 -20.63 -10.76 -3.45
N GLY A 12 -19.48 -10.41 -2.84
CA GLY A 12 -18.41 -9.69 -3.56
C GLY A 12 -17.16 -9.25 -2.75
N ALA A 13 -16.10 -8.97 -3.51
CA ALA A 13 -14.84 -8.24 -3.21
C ALA A 13 -13.72 -8.88 -2.35
N LEU A 14 -13.98 -9.87 -1.50
CA LEU A 14 -12.90 -10.53 -0.72
C LEU A 14 -12.98 -12.05 -0.86
N TYR A 15 -12.01 -12.60 -1.57
CA TYR A 15 -11.82 -14.05 -1.71
C TYR A 15 -10.58 -14.47 -0.95
N PHE A 16 -10.78 -15.28 0.08
CA PHE A 16 -9.67 -15.92 0.78
C PHE A 16 -9.50 -17.34 0.26
N THR A 17 -8.31 -17.65 -0.22
CA THR A 17 -7.98 -18.96 -0.81
C THR A 17 -7.65 -20.02 0.25
N LYS A 18 -7.50 -19.62 1.52
CA LYS A 18 -7.08 -20.49 2.63
C LYS A 18 -7.81 -20.11 3.92
N GLN A 19 -7.95 -21.08 4.83
CA GLN A 19 -8.37 -20.82 6.21
C GLN A 19 -7.24 -20.17 7.01
N PHE A 20 -7.54 -19.02 7.63
CA PHE A 20 -6.64 -18.36 8.57
C PHE A 20 -6.68 -19.03 9.93
N LYS A 21 -5.55 -18.99 10.61
CA LYS A 21 -5.42 -19.40 12.01
C LYS A 21 -5.05 -18.21 12.86
N GLU A 22 -5.18 -18.39 14.17
CA GLU A 22 -4.67 -17.42 15.13
C GLU A 22 -3.17 -17.15 14.87
N ASN A 23 -2.78 -15.87 14.98
CA ASN A 23 -1.44 -15.35 14.67
C ASN A 23 -1.04 -15.25 13.19
N ASP A 24 -1.97 -15.47 12.25
CA ASP A 24 -1.74 -15.08 10.85
C ASP A 24 -1.89 -13.56 10.68
N TYR A 25 -1.08 -12.96 9.81
CA TYR A 25 -1.09 -11.52 9.53
C TYR A 25 -1.73 -11.24 8.17
N ILE A 26 -2.50 -10.15 8.09
CA ILE A 26 -3.09 -9.63 6.86
C ILE A 26 -2.51 -8.25 6.62
N GLU A 27 -1.99 -8.02 5.41
CA GLU A 27 -1.59 -6.70 4.96
C GLU A 27 -2.77 -6.01 4.25
N LEU A 28 -2.95 -4.72 4.54
CA LEU A 28 -3.93 -3.87 3.86
C LEU A 28 -3.18 -2.78 3.09
N GLY A 29 -3.25 -2.83 1.76
CA GLY A 29 -2.68 -1.81 0.88
C GLY A 29 -3.55 -0.55 0.77
N GLN A 30 -3.02 0.49 0.13
CA GLN A 30 -3.73 1.75 -0.20
C GLN A 30 -4.24 2.56 1.03
N LEU A 31 -3.61 2.39 2.19
CA LEU A 31 -3.95 3.14 3.42
C LEU A 31 -3.26 4.52 3.52
N GLY A 32 -2.57 4.96 2.47
CA GLY A 32 -1.74 6.18 2.50
C GLY A 32 -2.55 7.48 2.69
N ALA A 33 -3.80 7.52 2.25
CA ALA A 33 -4.69 8.67 2.46
C ALA A 33 -5.70 8.36 3.57
N TYR A 34 -5.78 9.25 4.57
CA TYR A 34 -6.75 9.22 5.67
C TYR A 34 -6.74 7.98 6.60
N GLY A 35 -5.89 6.98 6.35
CA GLY A 35 -5.79 5.78 7.20
C GLY A 35 -5.29 6.06 8.61
N LEU A 36 -4.34 7.00 8.76
CA LEU A 36 -3.83 7.43 10.07
C LEU A 36 -4.63 8.59 10.66
N THR A 37 -5.13 9.50 9.83
CA THR A 37 -5.69 10.79 10.25
C THR A 37 -6.89 10.66 11.20
N PHE A 38 -7.70 9.61 11.04
CA PHE A 38 -8.89 9.37 11.87
C PHE A 38 -8.69 8.32 12.95
N ARG A 39 -7.45 7.92 13.26
CA ARG A 39 -7.17 6.94 14.32
C ARG A 39 -7.53 7.51 15.69
N THR A 40 -8.08 6.66 16.56
CA THR A 40 -8.35 6.95 17.97
C THR A 40 -7.70 5.90 18.86
N ASP A 41 -7.55 6.17 20.15
CA ASP A 41 -7.12 5.20 21.17
C ASP A 41 -8.34 4.56 21.88
N PHE A 42 -9.32 4.12 21.11
CA PHE A 42 -10.49 3.46 21.67
C PHE A 42 -10.09 2.08 22.21
N ASN A 43 -10.49 1.77 23.44
CA ASN A 43 -10.18 0.49 24.11
C ASN A 43 -8.67 0.19 24.28
N GLY A 44 -7.81 1.22 24.31
CA GLY A 44 -6.36 1.03 24.40
C GLY A 44 -5.73 0.44 23.14
N LEU A 45 -6.46 0.40 22.02
CA LEU A 45 -5.99 -0.13 20.75
C LEU A 45 -5.33 0.99 19.94
N TYR A 46 -4.08 1.28 20.31
CA TYR A 46 -3.25 2.27 19.63
C TYR A 46 -1.90 1.66 19.23
N SER A 47 -1.39 2.08 18.07
CA SER A 47 -0.03 1.76 17.63
C SER A 47 0.67 3.05 17.24
N ASP A 48 1.81 3.29 17.88
CA ASP A 48 2.79 4.34 17.60
C ASP A 48 3.86 3.88 16.60
N LYS A 49 3.83 2.61 16.20
CA LYS A 49 4.79 2.03 15.25
C LYS A 49 4.46 2.46 13.83
N ILE A 50 5.28 3.35 13.29
CA ILE A 50 5.28 3.76 11.88
C ILE A 50 6.69 3.55 11.36
N PHE A 51 6.82 2.84 10.24
CA PHE A 51 8.09 2.58 9.58
C PHE A 51 8.07 3.27 8.23
N GLU A 52 8.97 4.24 8.05
CA GLU A 52 9.21 4.89 6.77
C GLU A 52 10.36 4.15 6.07
N ILE A 53 10.14 3.80 4.81
CA ILE A 53 11.10 3.06 3.98
C ILE A 53 11.28 3.90 2.73
N GLU A 54 12.54 4.10 2.33
CA GLU A 54 12.91 4.83 1.13
C GLU A 54 13.66 3.87 0.19
N ASP A 55 13.30 3.91 -1.08
CA ASP A 55 14.09 3.32 -2.16
C ASP A 55 14.90 4.42 -2.86
N ASP A 56 15.87 4.01 -3.68
CA ASP A 56 16.57 4.96 -4.55
C ASP A 56 15.57 5.75 -5.40
N PRO A 57 15.82 7.06 -5.63
CA PRO A 57 14.92 7.90 -6.42
C PRO A 57 14.63 7.28 -7.78
N ILE A 58 13.41 7.40 -8.31
CA ILE A 58 13.05 6.83 -9.63
C ILE A 58 14.02 7.24 -10.76
N MET A 59 14.68 8.40 -10.63
CA MET A 59 15.69 8.88 -11.57
C MET A 59 16.90 7.94 -11.70
N THR A 60 17.22 7.14 -10.69
CA THR A 60 18.31 6.16 -10.74
C THR A 60 18.00 4.99 -11.68
N MET A 61 16.72 4.73 -11.97
CA MET A 61 16.31 3.75 -12.98
C MET A 61 16.66 4.18 -14.41
N TYR A 62 16.85 5.49 -14.64
CA TYR A 62 17.15 6.05 -15.96
C TYR A 62 18.64 6.39 -16.05
N ASN A 63 19.41 5.54 -16.72
CA ASN A 63 20.81 5.83 -16.98
C ASN A 63 20.92 6.90 -18.09
N LYS A 64 21.45 8.09 -17.76
CA LYS A 64 21.63 9.23 -18.68
C LYS A 64 22.46 8.89 -19.92
N GLU A 65 23.22 7.80 -19.89
CA GLU A 65 24.00 7.33 -21.04
C GLU A 65 23.14 6.67 -22.14
N ILE A 66 21.98 6.11 -21.80
CA ILE A 66 21.07 5.44 -22.75
C ILE A 66 20.34 6.47 -23.64
N GLU A 67 20.14 7.70 -23.16
CA GLU A 67 19.53 8.80 -23.94
C GLU A 67 20.32 9.17 -25.20
N LYS A 68 21.64 8.91 -25.25
CA LYS A 68 22.46 9.23 -26.42
C LYS A 68 22.29 8.25 -27.59
N GLN A 69 21.71 7.06 -27.37
CA GLN A 69 21.55 6.05 -28.43
C GLN A 69 20.26 6.20 -29.24
N PHE A 70 19.24 6.87 -28.70
CA PHE A 70 17.96 7.08 -29.38
C PHE A 70 17.89 8.38 -30.20
N LEU A 71 18.93 9.20 -30.18
CA LEU A 71 19.10 10.38 -31.03
C LEU A 71 20.07 10.08 -32.18
N VAL A 72 19.65 9.22 -33.11
CA VAL A 72 20.24 9.14 -34.45
C VAL A 72 19.20 9.68 -35.43
N ALA A 73 19.66 10.64 -36.24
CA ALA A 73 18.90 11.40 -37.23
C ALA A 73 18.22 10.55 -38.31
#